data_AF-A0A0K0FIZ0-F1
#
_entry.id   AF-A0A0K0FIZ0-F1
#
_cell.length_a   1.000
_cell.length_b   1.000
_cell.length_c   1.000
_cell.angle_alpha   90.00
_cell.angle_beta   90.00
_cell.angle_gamma   90.00
#
_symmetry.space_group_name_H-M   'P 1'
#
loop_
_entity.id
_entity.type
_entity.pdbx_description
1 polymer ?
#
loop_
_entity_poly.entity_id
_entity_poly.type
_entity_poly.pdbx_seq_one_letter_code
_entity_poly.pdbx_strand_id
1 'polypeptide(L)'
;MGISIFVYVFISFIINLIKTQELAVTYMAMYISKHRKIYLYRDKEYKTIKELEDQMLKNHQYVDHKYLLMTKIPSIDNYNTYHKEEQMYRNIFTRKFLTSTPPHVIEEYYIRKKLEYRCNGRTFTSYQKALDYVLNEKKKIPIKSTRKPYSTVLPPLEVVDWAKERIYCKKVWLLIWKYCDYYCYSRNNFALMRKKFLLEINYYREKYGAGNLVECPQLSSYADKYLKEVVPLSSSVDITKFENVGRASLARAPLIVNHWFGERKKYNFNTLFGGMETRHFTAMVWKSLKKIGIGVLQAGDKIYVKIIYDKNVNLPNQFIKNVLRKVRG
;
A
#
# COMPACT_ATOMS: atom_id res chain seq x y z
N MET A 1 28.99 28.25 -1.41
CA MET A 1 28.45 27.26 -2.38
C MET A 1 27.37 26.32 -1.82
N GLY A 2 27.02 26.32 -0.52
CA GLY A 2 26.02 25.39 0.04
C GLY A 2 24.55 25.81 -0.05
N ILE A 3 24.26 27.12 -0.13
CA ILE A 3 22.88 27.65 -0.14
C ILE A 3 22.19 27.43 -1.50
N SER A 4 22.94 27.55 -2.60
CA SER A 4 22.41 27.40 -3.96
C SER A 4 22.00 25.95 -4.29
N ILE A 5 22.75 24.95 -3.78
CA ILE A 5 22.45 23.53 -3.98
C ILE A 5 21.18 23.11 -3.23
N PHE A 6 20.99 23.60 -2.00
CA PHE A 6 19.81 23.28 -1.20
C PHE A 6 18.53 23.82 -1.83
N VAL A 7 18.56 25.06 -2.33
CA VAL A 7 17.44 25.69 -3.05
C VAL A 7 17.14 24.94 -4.36
N TYR A 8 18.15 24.54 -5.12
CA TYR A 8 17.97 23.78 -6.37
C TYR A 8 17.37 22.39 -6.13
N VAL A 9 17.81 21.67 -5.10
CA VAL A 9 17.25 20.36 -4.72
C VAL A 9 15.81 20.50 -4.23
N PHE A 10 15.49 21.55 -3.46
CA PHE A 10 14.13 21.79 -2.97
C PHE A 10 13.16 22.16 -4.10
N ILE A 11 13.61 22.99 -5.06
CA ILE A 11 12.85 23.35 -6.25
C ILE A 11 12.65 22.13 -7.16
N SER A 12 13.70 21.35 -7.42
CA SER A 12 13.62 20.11 -8.23
C SER A 12 12.70 19.07 -7.58
N PHE A 13 12.73 18.94 -6.26
CA PHE A 13 11.83 18.08 -5.50
C PHE A 13 10.37 18.54 -5.58
N ILE A 14 10.11 19.84 -5.44
CA ILE A 14 8.76 20.42 -5.62
C ILE A 14 8.27 20.24 -7.05
N ILE A 15 9.10 20.49 -8.06
CA ILE A 15 8.76 20.27 -9.48
C ILE A 15 8.46 18.78 -9.74
N ASN A 16 9.22 17.85 -9.17
CA ASN A 16 8.95 16.41 -9.29
C ASN A 16 7.68 15.97 -8.54
N LEU A 17 7.33 16.59 -7.40
CA LEU A 17 6.06 16.31 -6.73
C LEU A 17 4.85 16.88 -7.50
N ILE A 18 4.99 18.08 -8.08
CA ILE A 18 3.96 18.67 -8.96
C ILE A 18 3.70 17.75 -10.15
N LYS A 19 4.78 17.21 -10.76
CA LYS A 19 4.67 16.30 -11.91
C LYS A 19 4.08 14.93 -11.57
N THR A 20 4.04 14.51 -10.30
CA THR A 20 3.59 13.16 -9.91
C THR A 20 2.20 13.09 -9.30
N GLN A 21 1.49 14.22 -9.23
CA GLN A 21 0.13 14.29 -8.73
C GLN A 21 -0.89 13.95 -9.82
N GLU A 22 -1.81 13.02 -9.54
CA GLU A 22 -2.93 12.73 -10.43
C GLU A 22 -3.93 13.89 -10.49
N LEU A 23 -4.21 14.34 -11.72
CA LEU A 23 -5.23 15.34 -12.04
C LEU A 23 -6.25 14.71 -12.98
N ALA A 24 -7.51 14.63 -12.54
CA ALA A 24 -8.64 14.16 -13.31
C ALA A 24 -9.41 15.34 -13.91
N VAL A 25 -9.34 15.47 -15.23
CA VAL A 25 -10.03 16.53 -15.97
C VAL A 25 -11.44 16.04 -16.33
N THR A 26 -12.44 16.83 -15.96
CA THR A 26 -13.83 16.48 -16.26
C THR A 26 -14.20 16.83 -17.70
N TYR A 27 -15.01 15.97 -18.31
CA TYR A 27 -15.64 16.24 -19.60
C TYR A 27 -17.07 15.70 -19.61
N MET A 28 -17.88 16.22 -20.51
CA MET A 28 -19.21 15.69 -20.79
C MET A 28 -19.25 15.04 -22.16
N ALA A 29 -20.24 14.19 -22.32
CA ALA A 29 -20.45 13.44 -23.55
C ALA A 29 -21.94 13.49 -23.88
N MET A 30 -22.29 14.16 -24.97
CA MET A 30 -23.67 14.35 -25.42
C MET A 30 -23.90 13.55 -26.71
N TYR A 31 -25.09 12.97 -26.84
CA TYR A 31 -25.50 12.28 -28.05
C TYR A 31 -26.33 13.22 -28.92
N ILE A 32 -25.83 13.55 -30.12
CA ILE A 32 -26.59 14.32 -31.12
C ILE A 32 -27.54 13.38 -31.88
N SER A 33 -27.16 12.11 -32.03
CA SER A 33 -28.00 11.06 -32.60
C SER A 33 -27.61 9.71 -32.02
N LYS A 34 -28.35 8.64 -32.38
CA LYS A 34 -28.09 7.27 -31.92
C LYS A 34 -26.64 6.79 -32.14
N HIS A 35 -25.94 7.36 -33.12
CA HIS A 35 -24.57 7.00 -33.50
C HIS A 35 -23.57 8.15 -33.44
N ARG A 36 -24.01 9.38 -33.12
CA ARG A 36 -23.14 10.56 -33.11
C ARG A 36 -23.04 11.14 -31.72
N LYS A 37 -21.83 11.13 -31.19
CA LYS A 37 -21.47 11.64 -29.87
C LYS A 37 -20.55 12.83 -30.02
N ILE A 38 -20.81 13.89 -29.27
CA ILE A 38 -19.89 15.02 -29.08
C ILE A 38 -19.40 15.05 -27.64
N TYR A 39 -18.23 15.63 -27.46
CA TYR A 39 -17.60 15.78 -26.17
C TYR A 39 -17.46 17.25 -25.84
N LEU A 40 -17.86 17.63 -24.63
CA LEU A 40 -17.71 19.00 -24.14
C LEU A 40 -16.61 19.03 -23.09
N TYR A 41 -15.66 19.94 -23.27
CA TYR A 41 -14.62 20.20 -22.29
C TYR A 41 -14.36 21.70 -22.21
N ARG A 42 -14.58 22.25 -21.00
CA ARG A 42 -14.71 23.69 -20.77
C ARG A 42 -15.78 24.28 -21.71
N ASP A 43 -15.49 25.39 -22.37
CA ASP A 43 -16.41 26.05 -23.32
C ASP A 43 -16.25 25.57 -24.77
N LYS A 44 -15.71 24.36 -24.99
CA LYS A 44 -15.43 23.86 -26.34
C LYS A 44 -15.98 22.46 -26.58
N GLU A 45 -16.44 22.26 -27.81
CA GLU A 45 -16.93 20.98 -28.31
C GLU A 45 -15.88 20.27 -29.17
N TYR A 46 -15.84 18.94 -29.05
CA TYR A 46 -14.93 18.07 -29.77
C TYR A 46 -15.72 16.92 -30.39
N LYS A 47 -15.41 16.57 -31.64
CA LYS A 47 -16.13 15.53 -32.39
C LYS A 47 -15.63 14.13 -32.03
N THR A 48 -14.36 14.02 -31.64
CA THR A 48 -13.75 12.74 -31.27
C THR A 48 -13.12 12.79 -29.88
N ILE A 49 -12.99 11.63 -29.24
CA ILE A 49 -12.29 11.53 -27.95
C ILE A 49 -10.79 11.85 -28.09
N LYS A 50 -10.21 11.65 -29.28
CA LYS A 50 -8.81 11.97 -29.56
C LYS A 50 -8.58 13.48 -29.59
N GLU A 51 -9.44 14.24 -30.28
CA GLU A 51 -9.38 15.71 -30.28
C GLU A 51 -9.50 16.28 -28.87
N LEU A 52 -10.39 15.69 -28.06
CA LEU A 52 -10.54 16.02 -26.64
C LEU A 52 -9.25 15.74 -25.85
N GLU A 53 -8.69 14.53 -25.98
CA GLU A 53 -7.45 14.11 -25.32
C GLU A 53 -6.28 15.05 -25.66
N ASP A 54 -6.12 15.38 -26.95
CA ASP A 54 -5.07 16.27 -27.45
C ASP A 54 -5.19 17.69 -26.84
N GLN A 55 -6.41 18.21 -26.74
CA GLN A 55 -6.64 19.51 -26.12
C GLN A 55 -6.47 19.49 -24.59
N MET A 56 -6.85 18.39 -23.92
CA MET A 56 -6.57 18.22 -22.50
C MET A 56 -5.07 18.22 -22.23
N LEU A 57 -4.27 17.48 -23.01
CA LEU A 57 -2.81 17.49 -22.90
C LEU A 57 -2.24 18.89 -23.13
N LYS A 58 -2.73 19.61 -24.16
CA LYS A 58 -2.31 20.99 -24.44
C LYS A 58 -2.58 21.95 -23.29
N ASN A 59 -3.72 21.82 -22.62
CA ASN A 59 -4.10 22.70 -21.51
C ASN A 59 -3.37 22.36 -20.19
N HIS A 60 -2.75 21.19 -20.09
CA HIS A 60 -2.17 20.66 -18.85
C HIS A 60 -0.68 20.27 -19.00
N GLN A 61 0.08 21.04 -19.78
CA GLN A 61 1.52 20.81 -19.99
C GLN A 61 2.36 20.82 -18.70
N TYR A 62 1.81 21.40 -17.62
CA TYR A 62 2.43 21.44 -16.30
C TYR A 62 2.25 20.13 -15.51
N VAL A 63 1.40 19.20 -15.98
CA VAL A 63 1.21 17.85 -15.42
C VAL A 63 1.86 16.84 -16.35
N ASP A 64 2.64 15.91 -15.80
CA ASP A 64 3.20 14.82 -16.60
C ASP A 64 2.06 13.93 -17.15
N HIS A 65 2.09 13.67 -18.45
CA HIS A 65 1.03 12.99 -19.18
C HIS A 65 0.64 11.64 -18.58
N LYS A 66 1.56 10.96 -17.86
CA LYS A 66 1.27 9.68 -17.21
C LYS A 66 0.30 9.80 -16.02
N TYR A 67 0.14 10.99 -15.43
CA TYR A 67 -0.75 11.25 -14.30
C TYR A 67 -1.98 12.09 -14.67
N LEU A 68 -2.13 12.45 -15.94
CA LEU A 68 -3.33 13.12 -16.43
C LEU A 68 -4.42 12.10 -16.71
N LEU A 69 -5.52 12.24 -15.98
CA LEU A 69 -6.71 11.41 -16.07
C LEU A 69 -7.85 12.23 -16.68
N MET A 70 -8.81 11.55 -17.29
CA MET A 70 -10.08 12.13 -17.70
C MET A 70 -11.22 11.36 -17.03
N THR A 71 -12.25 12.09 -16.62
CA THR A 71 -13.45 11.51 -16.01
C THR A 71 -14.71 12.14 -16.60
N LYS A 72 -15.70 11.30 -16.90
CA LYS A 72 -16.96 11.76 -17.50
C LYS A 72 -17.87 12.23 -16.37
N ILE A 73 -18.47 13.41 -16.53
CA ILE A 73 -19.50 13.92 -15.62
C ILE A 73 -20.87 14.00 -16.31
N PRO A 74 -21.99 13.85 -15.58
CA PRO A 74 -23.32 14.12 -16.10
C PRO A 74 -23.52 15.63 -16.38
N SER A 75 -24.56 15.97 -17.15
CA SER A 75 -24.89 17.36 -17.49
C SER A 75 -25.07 18.23 -16.22
N ILE A 76 -24.52 19.45 -16.23
CA ILE A 76 -24.46 20.37 -15.08
C ILE A 76 -25.85 20.94 -14.71
N ASP A 77 -26.88 20.78 -15.55
CA ASP A 77 -28.18 21.42 -15.34
C ASP A 77 -29.09 20.74 -14.29
N ASN A 78 -28.72 19.58 -13.75
CA ASN A 78 -29.45 18.94 -12.65
C ASN A 78 -28.60 18.91 -11.38
N TYR A 79 -28.67 20.01 -10.62
CA TYR A 79 -28.06 20.15 -9.30
C TYR A 79 -28.55 19.12 -8.26
N ASN A 80 -29.57 18.31 -8.57
CA ASN A 80 -30.32 17.50 -7.59
C ASN A 80 -30.54 16.03 -7.99
N THR A 81 -29.60 15.35 -8.64
CA THR A 81 -29.64 13.87 -8.69
C THR A 81 -28.23 13.29 -8.88
N TYR A 82 -27.49 13.21 -7.78
CA TYR A 82 -26.26 12.40 -7.71
C TYR A 82 -26.63 10.92 -7.73
N HIS A 83 -26.95 10.37 -8.91
CA HIS A 83 -26.74 8.95 -9.13
C HIS A 83 -25.23 8.74 -9.23
N LYS A 84 -24.67 8.17 -8.17
CA LYS A 84 -23.27 7.78 -8.04
C LYS A 84 -22.98 6.61 -8.98
N GLU A 85 -23.04 6.85 -10.30
CA GLU A 85 -22.31 6.00 -11.24
C GLU A 85 -20.86 5.99 -10.75
N GLU A 86 -20.28 4.81 -10.56
CA GLU A 86 -18.89 4.69 -10.09
C GLU A 86 -18.00 5.54 -10.99
N GLN A 87 -17.45 6.61 -10.44
CA GLN A 87 -16.72 7.60 -11.21
C GLN A 87 -15.45 6.94 -11.77
N MET A 88 -15.47 6.61 -13.06
CA MET A 88 -14.38 5.89 -13.71
C MET A 88 -13.34 6.87 -14.27
N TYR A 89 -12.12 6.78 -13.77
CA TYR A 89 -11.00 7.56 -14.30
C TYR A 89 -10.32 6.79 -15.44
N ARG A 90 -10.12 7.45 -16.58
CA ARG A 90 -9.32 6.92 -17.69
C ARG A 90 -8.01 7.67 -17.78
N ASN A 91 -6.91 6.96 -17.85
CA ASN A 91 -5.60 7.56 -18.04
C ASN A 91 -5.41 7.92 -19.52
N ILE A 92 -5.12 9.20 -19.81
CA ILE A 92 -5.05 9.69 -21.20
C ILE A 92 -3.87 9.04 -21.95
N PHE A 93 -2.73 8.85 -21.28
CA PHE A 93 -1.53 8.26 -21.90
C PHE A 93 -1.69 6.77 -22.22
N THR A 94 -2.12 5.96 -21.25
CA THR A 94 -2.27 4.50 -21.42
C THR A 94 -3.60 4.10 -22.04
N ARG A 95 -4.56 5.03 -22.12
CA ARG A 95 -5.95 4.84 -22.58
C ARG A 95 -6.77 3.82 -21.78
N LYS A 96 -6.25 3.34 -20.63
CA LYS A 96 -6.88 2.36 -19.75
C LYS A 96 -7.69 3.04 -18.64
N PHE A 97 -8.79 2.42 -18.25
CA PHE A 97 -9.52 2.78 -17.04
C PHE A 97 -8.76 2.30 -15.79
N LEU A 98 -8.79 3.10 -14.75
CA LEU A 98 -8.25 2.73 -13.45
C LEU A 98 -9.20 1.74 -12.78
N THR A 99 -8.62 0.73 -12.13
CA THR A 99 -9.36 -0.30 -11.38
C THR A 99 -9.83 0.19 -10.01
N SER A 100 -9.36 1.35 -9.56
CA SER A 100 -9.71 1.97 -8.28
C SER A 100 -9.44 3.48 -8.33
N THR A 101 -10.24 4.26 -7.61
CA THR A 101 -10.02 5.71 -7.45
C THR A 101 -8.70 6.00 -6.74
N PRO A 102 -7.79 6.81 -7.33
CA PRO A 102 -6.56 7.19 -6.66
C PRO A 102 -6.85 7.96 -5.36
N PRO A 103 -6.14 7.67 -4.27
CA PRO A 103 -6.28 8.44 -3.04
C PRO A 103 -5.77 9.87 -3.28
N HIS A 104 -6.59 10.87 -2.95
CA HIS A 104 -6.27 12.31 -3.15
C HIS A 104 -6.13 12.72 -4.63
N VAL A 105 -6.87 12.09 -5.55
CA VAL A 105 -7.02 12.61 -6.91
C VAL A 105 -7.61 14.02 -6.86
N ILE A 106 -7.00 14.96 -7.60
CA ILE A 106 -7.56 16.30 -7.79
C ILE A 106 -8.44 16.24 -9.02
N GLU A 107 -9.70 16.66 -8.89
CA GLU A 107 -10.63 16.73 -10.00
C GLU A 107 -10.79 18.18 -10.47
N GLU A 108 -10.55 18.44 -11.75
CA GLU A 108 -10.78 19.74 -12.38
C GLU A 108 -12.19 19.80 -12.98
N TYR A 109 -13.00 20.71 -12.46
CA TYR A 109 -14.32 21.07 -12.96
C TYR A 109 -14.26 22.43 -13.64
N TYR A 110 -15.02 22.58 -14.74
CA TYR A 110 -15.25 23.86 -15.37
C TYR A 110 -16.73 24.21 -15.25
N ILE A 111 -17.06 25.08 -14.29
CA ILE A 111 -18.44 25.40 -13.91
C ILE A 111 -18.62 26.91 -14.00
N ARG A 112 -19.68 27.37 -14.68
CA ARG A 112 -20.03 28.80 -14.82
C ARG A 112 -18.84 29.66 -15.28
N LYS A 113 -18.14 29.19 -16.32
CA LYS A 113 -16.94 29.82 -16.91
C LYS A 113 -15.74 29.98 -15.94
N LYS A 114 -15.70 29.21 -14.86
CA LYS A 114 -14.63 29.21 -13.87
C LYS A 114 -14.12 27.80 -13.61
N LEU A 115 -12.82 27.69 -13.35
CA LEU A 115 -12.20 26.46 -12.91
C LEU A 115 -12.41 26.27 -11.41
N GLU A 116 -12.89 25.10 -11.04
CA GLU A 116 -12.99 24.62 -9.66
C GLU A 116 -12.23 23.31 -9.54
N TYR A 117 -11.53 23.13 -8.43
CA TYR A 117 -10.77 21.91 -8.17
C TYR A 117 -11.34 21.23 -6.94
N ARG A 118 -11.60 19.92 -7.02
CA ARG A 118 -12.15 19.16 -5.89
C ARG A 118 -11.23 18.03 -5.50
N CYS A 119 -11.05 17.82 -4.19
CA CYS A 119 -10.28 16.70 -3.67
C CYS A 119 -10.79 16.34 -2.27
N ASN A 120 -11.06 15.05 -2.03
CA ASN A 120 -11.54 14.52 -0.74
C ASN A 120 -12.72 15.33 -0.13
N GLY A 121 -13.68 15.73 -0.96
CA GLY A 121 -14.86 16.49 -0.52
C GLY A 121 -14.62 17.99 -0.26
N ARG A 122 -13.42 18.51 -0.50
CA ARG A 122 -13.12 19.96 -0.45
C ARG A 122 -13.03 20.56 -1.84
N THR A 123 -13.42 21.83 -1.96
CA THR A 123 -13.38 22.61 -3.21
C THR A 123 -12.35 23.74 -3.10
N PHE A 124 -11.60 23.98 -4.17
CA PHE A 124 -10.52 24.96 -4.27
C PHE A 124 -10.67 25.80 -5.55
N THR A 125 -10.25 27.06 -5.48
CA THR A 125 -10.35 28.00 -6.61
C THR A 125 -9.15 27.97 -7.55
N SER A 126 -8.10 27.20 -7.24
CA SER A 126 -6.94 27.03 -8.10
C SER A 126 -6.30 25.65 -7.91
N TYR A 127 -5.65 25.15 -8.96
CA TYR A 127 -4.91 23.88 -8.93
C TYR A 127 -3.86 23.89 -7.82
N GLN A 128 -3.14 25.00 -7.67
CA GLN A 128 -2.11 25.13 -6.63
C GLN A 128 -2.66 24.96 -5.22
N LYS A 129 -3.83 25.53 -4.91
CA LYS A 129 -4.45 25.37 -3.57
C LYS A 129 -4.90 23.93 -3.32
N ALA A 130 -5.46 23.28 -4.34
CA ALA A 130 -5.82 21.87 -4.25
C ALA A 130 -4.56 21.00 -4.07
N LEU A 131 -3.49 21.31 -4.80
CA LEU A 131 -2.20 20.64 -4.69
C LEU A 131 -1.60 20.83 -3.29
N ASP A 132 -1.56 22.05 -2.76
CA ASP A 132 -1.06 22.34 -1.41
C ASP A 132 -1.86 21.57 -0.35
N TYR A 133 -3.19 21.47 -0.52
CA TYR A 133 -4.03 20.61 0.32
C TYR A 133 -3.60 19.15 0.23
N VAL A 134 -3.48 18.59 -0.99
CA VAL A 134 -3.04 17.19 -1.16
C VAL A 134 -1.65 16.95 -0.57
N LEU A 135 -0.72 17.88 -0.78
CA LEU A 135 0.62 17.82 -0.20
C LEU A 135 0.56 17.85 1.33
N ASN A 136 -0.31 18.66 1.92
CA ASN A 136 -0.49 18.73 3.36
C ASN A 136 -1.21 17.50 3.93
N GLU A 137 -2.20 16.94 3.24
CA GLU A 137 -2.82 15.67 3.65
C GLU A 137 -1.81 14.51 3.53
N LYS A 138 -0.99 14.48 2.47
CA LYS A 138 0.15 13.57 2.33
C LYS A 138 1.17 13.74 3.48
N LYS A 139 1.35 14.97 4.00
CA LYS A 139 2.20 15.25 5.19
C LYS A 139 1.53 14.88 6.53
N LYS A 140 0.20 14.97 6.64
CA LYS A 140 -0.59 14.63 7.85
C LYS A 140 -0.78 13.13 8.03
N ILE A 141 -0.81 12.37 6.94
CA ILE A 141 -0.40 10.97 7.02
C ILE A 141 1.03 11.02 7.56
N PRO A 142 1.36 10.41 8.72
CA PRO A 142 2.73 10.31 9.15
C PRO A 142 3.45 9.37 8.18
N ILE A 143 3.79 9.90 7.01
CA ILE A 143 4.88 9.45 6.19
C ILE A 143 6.08 9.84 7.05
N LYS A 144 6.50 8.91 7.92
CA LYS A 144 7.93 8.75 8.10
C LYS A 144 8.43 8.56 6.68
N SER A 145 8.95 9.65 6.11
CA SER A 145 9.84 9.58 4.97
C SER A 145 10.76 8.42 5.31
N THR A 146 10.69 7.39 4.48
CA THR A 146 11.74 6.41 4.34
C THR A 146 12.98 7.24 3.99
N ARG A 147 13.62 7.83 5.01
CA ARG A 147 14.99 8.32 4.88
C ARG A 147 15.72 7.08 4.37
N LYS A 148 16.14 7.12 3.11
CA LYS A 148 17.11 6.17 2.57
C LYS A 148 18.16 6.02 3.67
N PRO A 149 18.45 4.80 4.14
CA PRO A 149 19.45 4.62 5.17
C PRO A 149 20.73 5.33 4.72
N TYR A 150 21.21 6.24 5.56
CA TYR A 150 22.50 6.87 5.38
C TYR A 150 23.52 5.79 5.78
N SER A 151 23.88 4.95 4.82
CA SER A 151 25.03 4.04 4.78
C SER A 151 24.69 2.60 4.39
N THR A 152 25.56 2.13 3.48
CA THR A 152 25.73 0.83 2.86
C THR A 152 24.50 0.20 2.24
N VAL A 153 24.53 0.07 0.91
CA VAL A 153 23.89 -1.03 0.17
C VAL A 153 24.09 -2.29 1.02
N LEU A 154 23.05 -2.73 1.72
CA LEU A 154 23.10 -3.98 2.46
C LEU A 154 23.49 -5.05 1.44
N PRO A 155 24.52 -5.87 1.70
CA PRO A 155 24.92 -6.87 0.75
C PRO A 155 23.72 -7.78 0.44
N PRO A 156 23.63 -8.34 -0.78
CA PRO A 156 22.65 -9.38 -1.08
C PRO A 156 22.64 -10.40 0.05
N LEU A 157 21.44 -10.87 0.44
CA LEU A 157 21.28 -11.73 1.62
C LEU A 157 22.21 -12.95 1.56
N GLU A 158 22.64 -13.39 0.39
CA GLU A 158 23.65 -14.45 0.19
C GLU A 158 24.99 -14.26 0.91
N VAL A 159 25.45 -13.02 1.13
CA VAL A 159 26.78 -12.72 1.73
C VAL A 159 26.73 -12.77 3.26
N VAL A 160 25.52 -12.84 3.84
CA VAL A 160 25.34 -12.89 5.29
C VAL A 160 25.40 -14.35 5.75
N ASP A 161 26.25 -14.64 6.74
CA ASP A 161 26.26 -15.96 7.38
C ASP A 161 24.98 -16.19 8.19
N TRP A 162 24.03 -16.90 7.57
CA TRP A 162 22.78 -17.31 8.20
C TRP A 162 22.87 -18.55 9.07
N ALA A 163 24.05 -19.18 9.23
CA ALA A 163 24.19 -20.42 10.00
C ALA A 163 23.70 -20.24 11.46
N LYS A 164 23.87 -19.03 12.01
CA LYS A 164 23.43 -18.68 13.37
C LYS A 164 21.92 -18.47 13.51
N GLU A 165 21.20 -18.17 12.42
CA GLU A 165 19.79 -17.75 12.46
C GLU A 165 18.78 -18.91 12.49
N ARG A 166 19.26 -20.16 12.55
CA ARG A 166 18.45 -21.40 12.73
C ARG A 166 17.19 -21.46 11.85
N ILE A 167 17.31 -21.08 10.58
CA ILE A 167 16.22 -20.95 9.61
C ILE A 167 15.52 -22.29 9.36
N TYR A 168 14.20 -22.32 9.48
CA TYR A 168 13.42 -23.51 9.18
C TYR A 168 13.36 -23.76 7.68
N CYS A 169 13.77 -24.96 7.25
CA CYS A 169 13.83 -25.33 5.85
C CYS A 169 14.59 -24.28 5.00
N LYS A 170 15.87 -24.04 5.35
CA LYS A 170 16.76 -23.05 4.71
C LYS A 170 16.67 -23.03 3.19
N LYS A 171 16.54 -24.19 2.53
CA LYS A 171 16.37 -24.29 1.07
C LYS A 171 15.15 -23.50 0.57
N VAL A 172 13.98 -23.71 1.18
CA VAL A 172 12.73 -23.02 0.81
C VAL A 172 12.79 -21.55 1.18
N TRP A 173 13.30 -21.23 2.37
CA TRP A 173 13.45 -19.82 2.78
C TRP A 173 14.34 -19.04 1.81
N LEU A 174 15.45 -19.65 1.34
CA LEU A 174 16.29 -19.07 0.29
C LEU A 174 15.53 -18.92 -1.03
N LEU A 175 14.70 -19.87 -1.46
CA LEU A 175 13.88 -19.68 -2.66
C LEU A 175 12.97 -18.44 -2.56
N ILE A 176 12.47 -18.14 -1.36
CA ILE A 176 11.63 -16.97 -1.12
C ILE A 176 12.46 -15.69 -1.04
N TRP A 177 13.61 -15.70 -0.36
CA TRP A 177 14.31 -14.46 0.04
C TRP A 177 15.69 -14.23 -0.60
N LYS A 178 16.40 -15.27 -1.07
CA LYS A 178 17.83 -15.26 -1.47
C LYS A 178 18.24 -14.05 -2.32
N TYR A 179 17.47 -13.73 -3.36
CA TYR A 179 17.77 -12.64 -4.29
C TYR A 179 17.05 -11.31 -3.95
N CYS A 180 16.63 -11.13 -2.70
CA CYS A 180 15.80 -9.99 -2.31
C CYS A 180 16.38 -9.22 -1.13
N ASP A 181 17.35 -8.37 -1.45
CA ASP A 181 17.88 -7.35 -0.54
C ASP A 181 16.82 -6.30 -0.14
N TYR A 182 17.23 -5.29 0.62
CA TYR A 182 16.35 -4.19 1.03
C TYR A 182 15.66 -3.51 -0.16
N TYR A 183 16.39 -3.22 -1.23
CA TYR A 183 15.81 -2.54 -2.40
C TYR A 183 14.79 -3.41 -3.11
N CYS A 184 15.00 -4.72 -3.13
CA CYS A 184 14.03 -5.66 -3.63
C CYS A 184 12.78 -5.72 -2.75
N TYR A 185 12.91 -6.04 -1.46
CA TYR A 185 11.72 -6.31 -0.64
C TYR A 185 10.92 -5.03 -0.35
N SER A 186 11.56 -3.86 -0.36
CA SER A 186 10.89 -2.55 -0.16
C SER A 186 10.11 -2.05 -1.38
N ARG A 187 10.20 -2.71 -2.54
CA ARG A 187 9.48 -2.34 -3.77
C ARG A 187 7.98 -2.14 -3.53
N ASN A 188 7.43 -1.14 -4.21
CA ASN A 188 6.02 -0.79 -4.17
C ASN A 188 5.50 -0.62 -2.74
N ASN A 189 6.23 0.16 -1.93
CA ASN A 189 5.91 0.38 -0.52
C ASN A 189 5.72 -0.95 0.25
N PHE A 190 6.76 -1.80 0.18
CA PHE A 190 6.82 -3.11 0.82
C PHE A 190 5.76 -4.12 0.33
N ALA A 191 5.06 -3.89 -0.78
CA ALA A 191 4.12 -4.87 -1.32
C ALA A 191 4.80 -6.21 -1.66
N LEU A 192 6.05 -6.17 -2.15
CA LEU A 192 6.80 -7.41 -2.41
C LEU A 192 7.11 -8.17 -1.12
N MET A 193 7.49 -7.46 -0.05
CA MET A 193 7.73 -8.06 1.26
C MET A 193 6.47 -8.74 1.82
N ARG A 194 5.30 -8.09 1.74
CA ARG A 194 4.01 -8.70 2.13
C ARG A 194 3.74 -10.00 1.39
N LYS A 195 3.91 -9.99 0.07
CA LYS A 195 3.73 -11.19 -0.77
C LYS A 195 4.68 -12.32 -0.35
N LYS A 196 5.95 -12.01 -0.08
CA LYS A 196 6.94 -13.02 0.36
C LYS A 196 6.63 -13.56 1.76
N PHE A 197 6.21 -12.72 2.70
CA PHE A 197 5.74 -13.19 4.00
C PHE A 197 4.52 -14.10 3.89
N LEU A 198 3.54 -13.77 3.03
CA LEU A 198 2.40 -14.64 2.79
C LEU A 198 2.82 -16.01 2.24
N LEU A 199 3.75 -16.04 1.28
CA LEU A 199 4.28 -17.29 0.73
C LEU A 199 4.97 -18.14 1.82
N GLU A 200 5.79 -17.50 2.66
CA GLU A 200 6.48 -18.18 3.76
C GLU A 200 5.50 -18.73 4.81
N ILE A 201 4.51 -17.93 5.23
CA ILE A 201 3.47 -18.35 6.17
C ILE A 201 2.66 -19.52 5.60
N ASN A 202 2.25 -19.44 4.33
CA ASN A 202 1.48 -20.52 3.71
C ASN A 202 2.28 -21.81 3.60
N TYR A 203 3.58 -21.72 3.27
CA TYR A 203 4.47 -22.88 3.32
C TYR A 203 4.50 -23.53 4.71
N TYR A 204 4.59 -22.73 5.78
CA TYR A 204 4.54 -23.24 7.15
C TYR A 204 3.18 -23.85 7.51
N ARG A 205 2.08 -23.20 7.13
CA ARG A 205 0.71 -23.68 7.36
C ARG A 205 0.44 -25.02 6.68
N GLU A 206 0.95 -25.21 5.47
CA GLU A 206 0.85 -26.49 4.75
C GLU A 206 1.50 -27.62 5.54
N LYS A 207 2.69 -27.41 6.11
CA LYS A 207 3.37 -28.42 6.95
C LYS A 207 2.61 -28.77 8.22
N TYR A 208 1.65 -27.95 8.60
CA TYR A 208 0.80 -28.12 9.78
C TYR A 208 -0.67 -28.40 9.40
N GLY A 209 -0.99 -28.66 8.13
CA GLY A 209 -2.35 -28.97 7.71
C GLY A 209 -3.37 -27.85 7.96
N ALA A 210 -2.90 -26.60 8.09
CA ALA A 210 -3.75 -25.45 8.43
C ALA A 210 -4.40 -24.80 7.18
N GLY A 211 -4.07 -25.25 5.97
CA GLY A 211 -4.57 -24.68 4.71
C GLY A 211 -4.02 -23.27 4.43
N ASN A 212 -4.04 -22.85 3.16
CA ASN A 212 -3.47 -21.56 2.76
C ASN A 212 -4.39 -20.38 3.13
N LEU A 213 -3.77 -19.25 3.44
CA LEU A 213 -4.41 -17.95 3.63
C LEU A 213 -4.35 -17.13 2.35
N VAL A 214 -5.34 -16.26 2.18
CA VAL A 214 -5.40 -15.26 1.10
C VAL A 214 -5.29 -13.85 1.69
N GLU A 215 -4.53 -12.98 1.04
CA GLU A 215 -4.40 -11.58 1.49
C GLU A 215 -5.74 -10.84 1.39
N CYS A 216 -6.07 -10.06 2.41
CA CYS A 216 -7.25 -9.20 2.46
C CYS A 216 -6.81 -7.72 2.54
N PRO A 217 -7.07 -6.90 1.50
CA PRO A 217 -6.65 -5.51 1.47
C PRO A 217 -7.17 -4.66 2.64
N GLN A 218 -8.40 -4.92 3.12
CA GLN A 218 -8.93 -4.22 4.29
C GLN A 218 -8.13 -4.55 5.55
N LEU A 219 -7.81 -5.83 5.79
CA LEU A 219 -7.02 -6.24 6.95
C LEU A 219 -5.57 -5.71 6.87
N SER A 220 -4.95 -5.70 5.69
CA SER A 220 -3.62 -5.08 5.49
C SER A 220 -3.67 -3.57 5.81
N SER A 221 -4.75 -2.88 5.41
CA SER A 221 -4.94 -1.46 5.72
C SER A 221 -5.08 -1.21 7.22
N TYR A 222 -5.79 -2.07 7.95
CA TYR A 222 -5.86 -2.00 9.41
C TYR A 222 -4.51 -2.27 10.08
N ALA A 223 -3.74 -3.22 9.56
CA ALA A 223 -2.40 -3.52 10.07
C ALA A 223 -1.45 -2.33 9.84
N ASP A 224 -1.51 -1.68 8.68
CA ASP A 224 -0.74 -0.46 8.40
C ASP A 224 -1.13 0.69 9.32
N LYS A 225 -2.43 0.90 9.57
CA LYS A 225 -2.93 1.91 10.51
C LYS A 225 -2.43 1.64 11.93
N TYR A 226 -2.55 0.39 12.40
CA TYR A 226 -2.08 -0.03 13.70
C TYR A 226 -0.59 0.28 13.91
N LEU A 227 0.26 -0.07 12.93
CA LEU A 227 1.70 0.22 13.02
C LEU A 227 1.99 1.72 13.10
N LYS A 228 1.25 2.56 12.36
CA LYS A 228 1.41 4.02 12.42
C LYS A 228 1.11 4.58 13.80
N GLU A 229 0.17 3.96 14.54
CA GLU A 229 -0.21 4.37 15.89
C GLU A 229 0.79 3.87 16.95
N VAL A 230 1.26 2.62 16.86
CA VAL A 230 2.07 2.02 17.93
C VAL A 230 3.58 2.20 17.77
N VAL A 231 4.11 2.31 16.55
CA VAL A 231 5.57 2.45 16.33
C VAL A 231 6.14 3.74 16.94
N PRO A 232 5.43 4.90 16.95
CA PRO A 232 5.87 6.07 17.69
C PRO A 232 6.12 5.81 19.19
N LEU A 233 5.39 4.86 19.80
CA LEU A 233 5.53 4.50 21.22
C LEU A 233 6.72 3.57 21.50
N SER A 234 7.42 3.11 20.47
CA SER A 234 8.49 2.10 20.61
C SER A 234 9.74 2.57 21.35
N SER A 235 9.86 3.86 21.66
CA SER A 235 10.88 4.40 22.57
C SER A 235 10.59 4.12 24.04
N SER A 236 9.31 3.94 24.39
CA SER A 236 8.85 3.86 25.78
C SER A 236 8.25 2.49 26.11
N VAL A 237 7.77 1.76 25.10
CA VAL A 237 7.13 0.45 25.26
C VAL A 237 7.75 -0.55 24.30
N ASP A 238 8.00 -1.76 24.79
CA ASP A 238 8.34 -2.89 23.92
C ASP A 238 7.10 -3.38 23.17
N ILE A 239 6.81 -2.73 22.05
CA ILE A 239 5.66 -3.04 21.20
C ILE A 239 5.73 -4.44 20.57
N THR A 240 6.88 -5.13 20.61
CA THR A 240 6.97 -6.52 20.13
C THR A 240 6.23 -7.49 21.03
N LYS A 241 5.90 -7.08 22.28
CA LYS A 241 5.01 -7.81 23.18
C LYS A 241 3.54 -7.74 22.75
N PHE A 242 3.17 -6.80 21.88
CA PHE A 242 1.82 -6.73 21.34
C PHE A 242 1.54 -7.87 20.38
N GLU A 243 0.27 -8.21 20.22
CA GLU A 243 -0.15 -9.36 19.43
C GLU A 243 0.34 -9.26 17.98
N ASN A 244 1.06 -10.27 17.50
CA ASN A 244 1.50 -10.38 16.10
C ASN A 244 2.24 -9.14 15.57
N VAL A 245 3.06 -8.51 16.43
CA VAL A 245 3.95 -7.39 16.06
C VAL A 245 5.40 -7.85 16.05
N GLY A 246 6.07 -7.65 14.92
CA GLY A 246 7.45 -8.06 14.68
C GLY A 246 8.33 -6.86 14.42
N ARG A 247 9.61 -6.95 14.77
CA ARG A 247 10.60 -5.90 14.55
C ARG A 247 11.96 -6.51 14.21
N ALA A 248 12.63 -5.97 13.21
CA ALA A 248 14.01 -6.33 12.90
C ALA A 248 14.75 -5.15 12.25
N SER A 249 16.08 -5.23 12.16
CA SER A 249 16.86 -4.32 11.32
C SER A 249 16.52 -4.54 9.84
N LEU A 250 16.86 -3.58 8.98
CA LEU A 250 16.70 -3.73 7.53
C LEU A 250 17.33 -5.03 7.00
N ALA A 251 18.50 -5.44 7.51
CA ALA A 251 19.16 -6.67 7.08
C ALA A 251 18.40 -7.95 7.49
N ARG A 252 17.78 -7.94 8.67
CA ARG A 252 17.12 -9.11 9.26
C ARG A 252 15.60 -9.13 9.07
N ALA A 253 15.01 -8.11 8.45
CA ALA A 253 13.57 -8.02 8.23
C ALA A 253 12.95 -9.27 7.55
N PRO A 254 13.60 -9.92 6.57
CA PRO A 254 13.17 -11.20 6.02
C PRO A 254 13.01 -12.35 7.03
N LEU A 255 13.68 -12.29 8.18
CA LEU A 255 13.67 -13.36 9.19
C LEU A 255 12.51 -13.28 10.17
N ILE A 256 11.72 -12.21 10.19
CA ILE A 256 10.67 -11.98 11.20
C ILE A 256 9.71 -13.18 11.29
N VAL A 257 9.16 -13.62 10.15
CA VAL A 257 8.22 -14.75 10.08
C VAL A 257 8.91 -16.08 10.39
N ASN A 258 10.15 -16.27 9.95
CA ASN A 258 10.95 -17.46 10.30
C ASN A 258 11.21 -17.55 11.82
N HIS A 259 11.52 -16.44 12.48
CA HIS A 259 11.73 -16.41 13.93
C HIS A 259 10.44 -16.72 14.69
N TRP A 260 9.31 -16.14 14.28
CA TRP A 260 8.00 -16.49 14.81
C TRP A 260 7.69 -17.98 14.65
N PHE A 261 8.05 -18.56 13.51
CA PHE A 261 7.84 -19.99 13.29
C PHE A 261 8.78 -20.86 14.14
N GLY A 262 9.97 -20.36 14.45
CA GLY A 262 10.93 -20.98 15.35
C GLY A 262 10.38 -21.27 16.75
N GLU A 263 9.40 -20.49 17.21
CA GLU A 263 8.73 -20.68 18.51
C GLU A 263 8.07 -22.05 18.64
N ARG A 264 7.72 -22.71 17.53
CA ARG A 264 7.19 -24.08 17.51
C ARG A 264 8.01 -25.07 18.34
N LYS A 265 9.32 -24.83 18.49
CA LYS A 265 10.24 -25.70 19.24
C LYS A 265 9.92 -25.72 20.73
N LYS A 266 9.25 -24.68 21.23
CA LYS A 266 8.81 -24.52 22.61
C LYS A 266 7.33 -24.84 22.82
N TYR A 267 6.58 -25.11 21.75
CA TYR A 267 5.14 -25.30 21.83
C TYR A 267 4.76 -26.71 22.31
N ASN A 268 3.96 -26.77 23.36
CA ASN A 268 3.34 -27.99 23.84
C ASN A 268 1.96 -28.19 23.18
N PHE A 269 1.82 -29.20 22.33
CA PHE A 269 0.57 -29.51 21.60
C PHE A 269 -0.58 -30.00 22.50
N ASN A 270 -0.32 -30.28 23.77
CA ASN A 270 -1.35 -30.73 24.73
C ASN A 270 -1.87 -29.57 25.60
N THR A 271 -1.48 -28.31 25.32
CA THR A 271 -1.94 -27.14 26.10
C THR A 271 -3.34 -26.66 25.70
N LEU A 272 -4.10 -26.20 26.69
CA LEU A 272 -5.40 -25.54 26.50
C LEU A 272 -5.32 -24.01 26.45
N PHE A 273 -4.26 -23.42 27.02
CA PHE A 273 -4.20 -21.97 27.28
C PHE A 273 -3.18 -21.20 26.43
N GLY A 274 -2.33 -21.90 25.69
CA GLY A 274 -1.24 -21.29 24.93
C GLY A 274 -0.14 -20.70 25.83
N GLY A 275 0.79 -19.96 25.25
CA GLY A 275 1.90 -19.36 25.97
C GLY A 275 2.45 -18.13 25.25
N MET A 276 2.96 -17.16 26.01
CA MET A 276 3.49 -15.91 25.44
C MET A 276 4.67 -16.15 24.48
N GLU A 277 5.49 -17.16 24.74
CA GLU A 277 6.66 -17.48 23.91
C GLU A 277 6.31 -18.21 22.60
N THR A 278 5.07 -18.64 22.43
CA THR A 278 4.63 -19.44 21.28
C THR A 278 3.47 -18.81 20.51
N ARG A 279 3.04 -17.61 20.95
CA ARG A 279 1.82 -16.96 20.48
C ARG A 279 1.86 -16.58 19.00
N HIS A 280 3.04 -16.30 18.45
CA HIS A 280 3.18 -15.95 17.04
C HIS A 280 3.07 -17.21 16.19
N PHE A 281 3.78 -18.27 16.58
CA PHE A 281 3.67 -19.56 15.92
C PHE A 281 2.21 -20.06 15.90
N THR A 282 1.55 -20.10 17.05
CA THR A 282 0.18 -20.62 17.14
C THR A 282 -0.82 -19.79 16.34
N ALA A 283 -0.64 -18.46 16.29
CA ALA A 283 -1.45 -17.58 15.46
C ALA A 283 -1.26 -17.88 13.95
N MET A 284 -0.01 -18.05 13.49
CA MET A 284 0.28 -18.33 12.09
C MET A 284 -0.31 -19.64 11.59
N VAL A 285 -0.30 -20.70 12.41
CA VAL A 285 -0.80 -22.02 12.01
C VAL A 285 -2.24 -22.30 12.44
N TRP A 286 -2.98 -21.28 12.90
CA TRP A 286 -4.36 -21.45 13.36
C TRP A 286 -5.26 -21.92 12.21
N LYS A 287 -5.80 -23.14 12.32
CA LYS A 287 -6.50 -23.88 11.25
C LYS A 287 -7.73 -23.16 10.70
N SER A 288 -8.52 -22.52 11.56
CA SER A 288 -9.81 -21.94 11.16
C SER A 288 -9.72 -20.65 10.34
N LEU A 289 -8.51 -20.08 10.20
CA LEU A 289 -8.25 -18.85 9.45
C LEU A 289 -8.39 -19.05 7.94
N LYS A 290 -8.81 -18.00 7.24
CA LYS A 290 -8.91 -17.99 5.76
C LYS A 290 -8.25 -16.76 5.13
N LYS A 291 -8.21 -15.63 5.84
CA LYS A 291 -7.62 -14.39 5.32
C LYS A 291 -6.62 -13.78 6.28
N ILE A 292 -5.69 -13.04 5.72
CA ILE A 292 -4.60 -12.38 6.43
C ILE A 292 -4.40 -10.97 5.88
N GLY A 293 -4.12 -10.03 6.78
CA GLY A 293 -3.64 -8.69 6.48
C GLY A 293 -2.22 -8.54 7.00
N ILE A 294 -1.33 -7.99 6.18
CA ILE A 294 0.07 -7.76 6.54
C ILE A 294 0.37 -6.27 6.39
N GLY A 295 0.67 -5.64 7.51
CA GLY A 295 1.15 -4.26 7.57
C GLY A 295 2.66 -4.23 7.69
N VAL A 296 3.30 -3.30 6.99
CA VAL A 296 4.76 -3.11 7.05
C VAL A 296 5.06 -1.62 7.17
N LEU A 297 5.82 -1.26 8.22
CA LEU A 297 6.26 0.12 8.44
C LEU A 297 7.76 0.15 8.68
N GLN A 298 8.47 0.97 7.92
CA GLN A 298 9.85 1.32 8.22
C GLN A 298 9.90 2.53 9.15
N ALA A 299 10.71 2.43 10.20
CA ALA A 299 11.07 3.58 11.02
C ALA A 299 12.58 3.55 11.30
N GLY A 300 13.31 4.48 10.66
CA GLY A 300 14.77 4.50 10.70
C GLY A 300 15.36 3.27 10.00
N ASP A 301 16.26 2.59 10.70
CA ASP A 301 16.96 1.36 10.28
C ASP A 301 16.20 0.07 10.64
N LYS A 302 14.94 0.20 11.05
CA LYS A 302 14.10 -0.92 11.50
C LYS A 302 12.86 -1.07 10.65
N ILE A 303 12.51 -2.33 10.38
CA ILE A 303 11.22 -2.74 9.82
C ILE A 303 10.35 -3.27 10.95
N TYR A 304 9.10 -2.83 10.95
CA TYR A 304 8.04 -3.28 11.83
C TYR A 304 6.96 -3.96 11.00
N VAL A 305 6.46 -5.09 11.47
CA VAL A 305 5.44 -5.89 10.80
C VAL A 305 4.28 -6.11 11.75
N LYS A 306 3.05 -5.99 11.26
CA LYS A 306 1.83 -6.39 11.98
C LYS A 306 1.07 -7.37 11.12
N ILE A 307 0.67 -8.50 11.70
CA ILE A 307 -0.24 -9.44 11.05
C ILE A 307 -1.60 -9.40 11.74
N ILE A 308 -2.66 -9.31 10.94
CA ILE A 308 -4.06 -9.39 11.36
C ILE A 308 -4.72 -10.54 10.61
N TYR A 309 -5.56 -11.31 11.27
CA TYR A 309 -6.28 -12.44 10.68
C TYR A 309 -7.79 -12.16 10.63
N ASP A 310 -8.53 -12.94 9.84
CA ASP A 310 -9.99 -12.81 9.72
C ASP A 310 -10.79 -13.31 10.93
N LYS A 311 -10.13 -13.97 11.88
CA LYS A 311 -10.74 -14.47 13.11
C LYS A 311 -9.78 -14.30 14.28
N ASN A 312 -10.33 -14.29 15.48
CA ASN A 312 -9.55 -14.31 16.71
C ASN A 312 -8.74 -15.60 16.81
N VAL A 313 -7.46 -15.45 17.13
CA VAL A 313 -6.49 -16.53 17.31
C VAL A 313 -6.13 -16.66 18.78
N ASN A 314 -5.43 -17.74 19.14
CA ASN A 314 -4.92 -17.95 20.50
C ASN A 314 -6.00 -17.91 21.59
N LEU A 315 -7.24 -18.26 21.23
CA LEU A 315 -8.35 -18.32 22.18
C LEU A 315 -8.15 -19.50 23.15
N PRO A 316 -8.31 -19.28 24.46
CA PRO A 316 -8.29 -20.37 25.44
C PRO A 316 -9.26 -21.49 25.06
N ASN A 317 -8.87 -22.73 25.37
CA ASN A 317 -9.63 -23.95 25.06
C ASN A 317 -9.85 -24.24 23.56
N GLN A 318 -9.20 -23.47 22.67
CA GLN A 318 -9.33 -23.65 21.22
C GLN A 318 -8.04 -24.12 20.53
N PHE A 319 -6.96 -24.35 21.28
CA PHE A 319 -5.66 -24.72 20.74
C PHE A 319 -5.65 -26.10 20.10
N ILE A 320 -6.19 -27.13 20.78
CA ILE A 320 -6.20 -28.52 20.29
C ILE A 320 -6.82 -28.63 18.89
N LYS A 321 -7.92 -27.90 18.64
CA LYS A 321 -8.63 -27.93 17.36
C LYS A 321 -7.97 -27.09 16.25
N ASN A 322 -7.13 -26.11 16.61
CA ASN A 322 -6.59 -25.13 15.66
C ASN A 322 -5.08 -25.22 15.43
N VAL A 323 -4.29 -25.73 16.36
CA VAL A 323 -2.84 -25.86 16.26
C VAL A 323 -2.50 -27.34 16.10
N LEU A 324 -2.57 -27.80 14.85
CA LEU A 324 -2.37 -29.21 14.53
C LEU A 324 -0.90 -29.62 14.65
N ARG A 325 -0.65 -30.92 14.77
CA ARG A 325 0.71 -31.46 14.68
C ARG A 325 1.20 -31.39 13.22
N LYS A 326 2.52 -31.35 13.06
CA LYS A 326 3.16 -31.40 11.74
C LYS A 326 2.68 -32.64 10.97
N VAL A 327 2.25 -32.45 9.73
CA VAL A 327 1.85 -33.55 8.84
C VAL A 327 3.08 -34.40 8.55
N ARG A 328 2.97 -35.72 8.72
CA ARG A 328 3.98 -36.66 8.23
C ARG A 328 3.82 -36.70 6.71
N GLY A 329 4.79 -36.13 6.01
CA GLY A 329 4.91 -36.19 4.56
C GLY A 329 5.94 -37.23 4.17
#